data_AF-A0A5U9SFH5-F1
#
_entry.id   AF-A0A5U9SFH5-F1
#
_cell.length_a   1.000
_cell.length_b   1.000
_cell.length_c   1.000
_cell.angle_alpha   90.00
_cell.angle_beta   90.00
_cell.angle_gamma   90.00
#
_symmetry.space_group_name_H-M   'P 1'
#
loop_
_entity.id
_entity.type
_entity.pdbx_description
1 polymer ?
#
loop_
_entity_poly.entity_id
_entity_poly.type
_entity_poly.pdbx_seq_one_letter_code
_entity_poly.pdbx_strand_id
1 'polypeptide(L)'
;MTTKNYSILTNRGKALEAASAAGGAPVVLKKFVVGDGNGGAVTPDASRVTLVREVYRGQISHLTVSPDQDNQFIAYLALPEGVGDFTVREVGLLTEHDELYAIGSCAATEKPKNGVTVTLQFRLAVSESAQITLQASTGDGLFLRQDACLSDVRDKAQAVANLGLSGVLPNLCPAGAPIPWPSDVLPDDSYAFMLGQTFDKSVYPLLARAYPSGIIPDMRGWTIKGKPAGRAVLSQEMDGNKAHGHTARALETDLGTKTTSHFDYGTKTTSEGGEHVHEFGGRVWSYWGDSNHLSLHVGSGEWTKAGGRHVHTINIGGHVHTVWIGPHGHVVIVDQDGNPETTVKNIAFNYIVRLA
;
A
#
# COMPACT_ATOMS: atom_id res chain seq x y z
N MET A 1 37.48 63.16 10.02
CA MET A 1 36.23 63.63 9.40
C MET A 1 35.75 62.53 8.48
N THR A 2 34.62 61.88 8.78
CA THR A 2 34.03 60.84 7.94
C THR A 2 33.43 61.49 6.69
N THR A 3 34.13 61.38 5.56
CA THR A 3 33.63 61.86 4.26
C THR A 3 32.36 61.10 3.93
N LYS A 4 31.20 61.77 3.98
CA LYS A 4 29.92 61.19 3.57
C LYS A 4 29.95 61.02 2.05
N ASN A 5 29.95 59.77 1.59
CA ASN A 5 29.82 59.42 0.19
C ASN A 5 28.32 59.36 -0.15
N TYR A 6 27.90 60.13 -1.15
CA TYR A 6 26.51 60.16 -1.61
C TYR A 6 26.46 60.24 -3.14
N SER A 7 25.33 59.84 -3.70
CA SER A 7 25.01 59.91 -5.12
C SER A 7 23.99 61.00 -5.38
N ILE A 8 24.10 61.71 -6.50
CA ILE A 8 23.10 62.67 -6.95
C ILE A 8 22.77 62.45 -8.43
N LEU A 9 21.57 62.89 -8.79
CA LEU A 9 21.16 63.02 -10.19
C LEU A 9 21.80 64.26 -10.82
N THR A 10 22.27 64.16 -12.06
CA THR A 10 22.71 65.34 -12.82
C THR A 10 21.51 66.14 -13.31
N ASN A 11 21.72 67.40 -13.71
CA ASN A 11 20.70 68.24 -14.32
C ASN A 11 20.13 67.58 -15.60
N ARG A 12 20.97 66.85 -16.33
CA ARG A 12 20.53 66.08 -17.50
C ARG A 12 19.70 64.87 -17.09
N GLY A 13 20.12 64.12 -16.08
CA GLY A 13 19.33 63.04 -15.48
C GLY A 13 17.96 63.53 -15.02
N LYS A 14 17.89 64.70 -14.38
CA LYS A 14 16.62 65.27 -13.87
C LYS A 14 15.69 65.65 -15.01
N ALA A 15 16.24 66.21 -16.09
CA ALA A 15 15.48 66.53 -17.28
C ALA A 15 14.95 65.27 -17.98
N LEU A 16 15.73 64.19 -17.99
CA LEU A 16 15.32 62.90 -18.56
C LEU A 16 14.26 62.20 -17.71
N GLU A 17 14.38 62.23 -16.38
CA GLU A 17 13.35 61.74 -15.45
C GLU A 17 12.05 62.53 -15.62
N ALA A 18 12.12 63.86 -15.66
CA ALA A 18 10.95 64.71 -15.87
C ALA A 18 10.28 64.48 -17.24
N ALA A 19 11.08 64.28 -18.30
CA ALA A 19 10.57 63.97 -19.63
C ALA A 19 9.89 62.59 -19.67
N SER A 20 10.47 61.58 -19.02
CA SER A 20 9.87 60.24 -18.93
C SER A 20 8.59 60.25 -18.09
N ALA A 21 8.56 60.94 -16.94
CA ALA A 21 7.38 61.07 -16.09
C ALA A 21 6.23 61.85 -16.76
N ALA A 22 6.54 62.77 -17.68
CA ALA A 22 5.56 63.49 -18.49
C ALA A 22 5.01 62.67 -19.69
N GLY A 23 5.26 61.36 -19.74
CA GLY A 23 4.81 60.47 -20.82
C GLY A 23 5.81 60.29 -21.96
N GLY A 24 7.06 60.73 -21.78
CA GLY A 24 8.16 60.52 -22.73
C GLY A 24 8.73 59.09 -22.69
N ALA A 25 9.63 58.79 -23.62
CA ALA A 25 10.30 57.50 -23.70
C ALA A 25 11.02 57.17 -22.38
N PRO A 26 10.96 55.90 -21.92
CA PRO A 26 11.57 55.51 -20.66
C PRO A 26 13.10 55.66 -20.70
N VAL A 27 13.69 56.07 -19.58
CA VAL A 27 15.14 56.26 -19.51
C VAL A 27 15.83 54.90 -19.47
N VAL A 28 16.62 54.60 -20.51
CA VAL A 28 17.39 53.34 -20.61
C VAL A 28 18.84 53.58 -20.18
N LEU A 29 19.25 52.93 -19.08
CA LEU A 29 20.62 52.95 -18.57
C LEU A 29 21.36 51.70 -19.09
N LYS A 30 22.47 51.88 -19.82
CA LYS A 30 23.27 50.78 -20.38
C LYS A 30 24.71 50.73 -19.87
N LYS A 31 25.26 51.87 -19.49
CA LYS A 31 26.70 52.04 -19.29
C LYS A 31 26.99 52.51 -17.86
N PHE A 32 28.00 51.92 -17.25
CA PHE A 32 28.51 52.27 -15.92
C PHE A 32 29.96 52.77 -16.09
N VAL A 33 30.21 53.99 -15.63
CA VAL A 33 31.53 54.61 -15.68
C VAL A 33 32.13 54.73 -14.29
N VAL A 34 33.44 54.54 -14.23
CA VAL A 34 34.24 54.60 -13.01
C VAL A 34 35.35 55.61 -13.25
N GLY A 35 35.54 56.51 -12.28
CA GLY A 35 36.59 57.51 -12.29
C GLY A 35 37.39 57.49 -11.00
N ASP A 36 38.58 58.08 -11.08
CA ASP A 36 39.49 58.21 -9.95
C ASP A 36 39.63 59.65 -9.43
N GLY A 37 38.80 60.57 -9.93
CA GLY A 37 38.72 61.93 -9.42
C GLY A 37 40.00 62.74 -9.55
N ASN A 38 40.90 62.37 -10.48
CA ASN A 38 42.21 62.98 -10.64
C ASN A 38 43.06 62.93 -9.34
N GLY A 39 42.89 61.87 -8.54
CA GLY A 39 43.62 61.65 -7.28
C GLY A 39 43.00 62.31 -6.04
N GLY A 40 41.96 63.13 -6.20
CA GLY A 40 41.26 63.82 -5.11
C GLY A 40 39.91 63.20 -4.75
N ALA A 41 39.35 63.58 -3.59
CA ALA A 41 37.95 63.28 -3.29
C ALA A 41 37.04 64.14 -4.18
N VAL A 42 36.09 63.52 -4.87
CA VAL A 42 35.16 64.23 -5.76
C VAL A 42 33.85 64.50 -5.03
N THR A 43 33.48 65.79 -4.95
CA THR A 43 32.13 66.19 -4.54
C THR A 43 31.20 66.06 -5.75
N PRO A 44 30.15 65.23 -5.69
CA PRO A 44 29.18 65.11 -6.78
C PRO A 44 28.53 66.46 -7.08
N ASP A 45 28.51 66.87 -8.34
CA ASP A 45 27.92 68.13 -8.81
C ASP A 45 26.89 67.84 -9.92
N ALA A 46 25.67 68.34 -9.73
CA ALA A 46 24.56 68.09 -10.64
C ALA A 46 24.78 68.74 -12.03
N SER A 47 25.63 69.76 -12.14
CA SER A 47 25.92 70.42 -13.42
C SER A 47 26.87 69.63 -14.34
N ARG A 48 27.46 68.54 -13.84
CA ARG A 48 28.43 67.73 -14.58
C ARG A 48 27.77 66.94 -15.71
N VAL A 49 28.44 66.97 -16.86
CA VAL A 49 28.08 66.17 -18.05
C VAL A 49 29.02 64.98 -18.25
N THR A 50 30.17 64.97 -17.58
CA THR A 50 31.18 63.89 -17.58
C THR A 50 31.81 63.77 -16.19
N LEU A 51 32.44 62.62 -15.91
CA LEU A 51 33.25 62.41 -14.69
C LEU A 51 34.52 63.30 -14.73
N VAL A 52 35.11 63.57 -13.56
CA VAL A 52 36.34 64.39 -13.45
C VAL A 52 37.50 63.72 -14.18
N ARG A 53 37.67 62.41 -13.99
CA ARG A 53 38.58 61.59 -14.80
C ARG A 53 38.05 60.17 -14.89
N GLU A 54 37.44 59.85 -16.03
CA GLU A 54 37.00 58.49 -16.36
C GLU A 54 38.21 57.58 -16.58
N VAL A 55 38.28 56.49 -15.81
CA VAL A 55 39.34 55.46 -15.94
C VAL A 55 38.82 54.15 -16.50
N TYR A 56 37.52 53.91 -16.37
CA TYR A 56 36.89 52.70 -16.90
C TYR A 56 35.44 52.92 -17.29
N ARG A 57 35.05 52.27 -18.39
CA ARG A 57 33.68 52.20 -18.89
C ARG A 57 33.30 50.75 -19.09
N GLY A 58 32.20 50.32 -18.46
CA GLY A 58 31.64 48.99 -18.59
C GLY A 58 30.15 49.02 -18.85
N GLN A 59 29.57 47.86 -19.18
CA GLN A 59 28.12 47.68 -19.19
C GLN A 59 27.63 47.39 -17.76
N ILE A 60 26.41 47.83 -17.44
CA ILE A 60 25.79 47.53 -16.16
C ILE A 60 25.54 46.02 -16.08
N SER A 61 26.12 45.36 -15.08
CA SER A 61 26.01 43.90 -14.92
C SER A 61 24.64 43.49 -14.37
N HIS A 62 24.11 44.27 -13.41
CA HIS A 62 22.78 44.03 -12.85
C HIS A 62 22.22 45.34 -12.27
N LEU A 63 20.91 45.55 -12.34
CA LEU A 63 20.20 46.63 -11.66
C LEU A 63 19.08 45.99 -10.84
N THR A 64 19.00 46.31 -9.55
CA THR A 64 17.92 45.87 -8.67
C THR A 64 17.31 47.06 -7.93
N VAL A 65 16.06 46.93 -7.49
CA VAL A 65 15.47 47.87 -6.53
C VAL A 65 15.97 47.48 -5.14
N SER A 66 16.31 48.47 -4.32
CA SER A 66 16.74 48.23 -2.95
C SER A 66 15.62 47.52 -2.19
N PRO A 67 15.87 46.37 -1.57
CA PRO A 67 14.85 45.68 -0.77
C PRO A 67 14.43 46.48 0.47
N ASP A 68 15.21 47.50 0.85
CA ASP A 68 14.93 48.37 1.99
C ASP A 68 14.14 49.64 1.61
N GLN A 69 14.14 50.04 0.33
CA GLN A 69 13.51 51.27 -0.17
C GLN A 69 13.08 51.13 -1.65
N ASP A 70 11.77 51.13 -1.91
CA ASP A 70 11.20 50.98 -3.26
C ASP A 70 11.57 52.11 -4.23
N ASN A 71 12.04 53.25 -3.71
CA ASN A 71 12.48 54.42 -4.49
C ASN A 71 14.01 54.49 -4.67
N GLN A 72 14.74 53.43 -4.33
CA GLN A 72 16.19 53.37 -4.48
C GLN A 72 16.58 52.24 -5.43
N PHE A 73 17.34 52.57 -6.47
CA PHE A 73 17.90 51.58 -7.39
C PHE A 73 19.37 51.34 -7.08
N ILE A 74 19.80 50.08 -7.22
CA ILE A 74 21.17 49.63 -7.01
C ILE A 74 21.71 49.05 -8.32
N ALA A 75 22.66 49.74 -8.93
CA ALA A 75 23.39 49.28 -10.11
C ALA A 75 24.68 48.59 -9.70
N TYR A 76 24.95 47.44 -10.31
CA TYR A 76 26.15 46.64 -10.10
C TYR A 76 27.02 46.68 -11.34
N LEU A 77 28.31 46.89 -11.13
CA LEU A 77 29.35 46.70 -12.14
C LEU A 77 30.36 45.68 -11.65
N ALA A 78 30.46 44.56 -12.37
CA ALA A 78 31.54 43.61 -12.21
C ALA A 78 32.74 44.08 -13.04
N LEU A 79 33.84 44.35 -12.36
CA LEU A 79 35.05 44.91 -12.93
C LEU A 79 36.01 43.73 -13.18
N PRO A 80 36.21 43.27 -14.43
CA PRO A 80 36.87 42.00 -14.74
C PRO A 80 38.35 41.96 -14.34
N GLU A 81 38.89 40.75 -14.24
CA GLU A 81 40.32 40.48 -14.02
C GLU A 81 41.14 40.96 -15.24
N GLY A 82 42.12 41.82 -15.01
CA GLY A 82 42.96 42.45 -16.06
C GLY A 82 42.76 43.96 -16.23
N VAL A 83 41.67 44.52 -15.69
CA VAL A 83 41.44 45.98 -15.63
C VAL A 83 41.74 46.44 -14.20
N GLY A 84 42.80 47.21 -13.96
CA GLY A 84 43.17 47.67 -12.62
C GLY A 84 44.30 48.69 -12.67
N ASP A 85 44.91 48.99 -11.52
CA ASP A 85 45.91 50.04 -11.31
C ASP A 85 45.31 51.47 -11.16
N PHE A 86 44.09 51.55 -10.62
CA PHE A 86 43.42 52.82 -10.32
C PHE A 86 42.66 52.75 -8.99
N THR A 87 42.50 53.90 -8.34
CA THR A 87 41.69 54.05 -7.13
C THR A 87 40.31 54.57 -7.52
N VAL A 88 39.27 53.79 -7.27
CA VAL A 88 37.89 54.23 -7.52
C VAL A 88 37.50 55.31 -6.52
N ARG A 89 37.08 56.48 -7.03
CA ARG A 89 36.67 57.63 -6.20
C ARG A 89 35.37 58.27 -6.67
N GLU A 90 35.04 58.13 -7.94
CA GLU A 90 33.77 58.58 -8.50
C GLU A 90 33.19 57.48 -9.40
N VAL A 91 31.88 57.42 -9.47
CA VAL A 91 31.12 56.46 -10.27
C VAL A 91 29.95 57.17 -10.90
N GLY A 92 29.56 56.76 -12.10
CA GLY A 92 28.45 57.37 -12.81
C GLY A 92 27.69 56.38 -13.67
N LEU A 93 26.43 56.71 -13.92
CA LEU A 93 25.54 55.96 -14.80
C LEU A 93 25.30 56.77 -16.08
N LEU A 94 25.44 56.11 -17.22
CA LEU A 94 25.24 56.67 -18.55
C LEU A 94 24.02 56.03 -19.21
N THR A 95 23.26 56.86 -19.92
CA THR A 95 22.18 56.40 -20.80
C THR A 95 22.74 55.72 -22.05
N GLU A 96 21.86 55.12 -22.87
CA GLU A 96 22.22 54.59 -24.19
C GLU A 96 22.94 55.62 -25.08
N HIS A 97 22.54 56.90 -24.99
CA HIS A 97 23.08 58.03 -25.76
C HIS A 97 24.35 58.66 -25.16
N ASP A 98 25.05 57.97 -24.25
CA ASP A 98 26.26 58.48 -23.56
C ASP A 98 26.02 59.76 -22.73
N GLU A 99 24.80 59.95 -22.22
CA GLU A 99 24.47 61.10 -21.36
C GLU A 99 24.59 60.72 -19.88
N LEU A 100 25.33 61.52 -19.09
CA LEU A 100 25.53 61.26 -17.66
C LEU A 100 24.24 61.49 -16.89
N TYR A 101 23.66 60.40 -16.40
CA TYR A 101 22.39 60.38 -15.68
C TYR A 101 22.57 60.68 -14.19
N ALA A 102 23.52 59.98 -13.55
CA ALA A 102 23.81 60.13 -12.13
C ALA A 102 25.31 60.04 -11.87
N ILE A 103 25.76 60.75 -10.84
CA ILE A 103 27.15 60.76 -10.37
C ILE A 103 27.16 60.53 -8.85
N GLY A 104 28.11 59.73 -8.39
CA GLY A 104 28.28 59.43 -6.98
C GLY A 104 29.73 59.40 -6.58
N SER A 105 29.97 59.85 -5.35
CA SER A 105 31.27 59.76 -4.71
C SER A 105 31.41 58.37 -4.08
N CYS A 106 32.55 57.72 -4.27
CA CYS A 106 32.86 56.43 -3.66
C CYS A 106 34.03 56.59 -2.68
N ALA A 107 34.06 55.78 -1.62
CA ALA A 107 35.24 55.69 -0.77
C ALA A 107 36.42 55.19 -1.62
N ALA A 108 37.61 55.76 -1.39
CA ALA A 108 38.82 55.38 -2.12
C ALA A 108 39.04 53.86 -2.03
N THR A 109 38.73 53.17 -3.13
CA THR A 109 38.80 51.71 -3.22
C THR A 109 39.84 51.36 -4.25
N GLU A 110 40.96 50.78 -3.81
CA GLU A 110 42.03 50.37 -4.71
C GLU A 110 41.64 49.11 -5.48
N LYS A 111 41.74 49.17 -6.81
CA LYS A 111 41.60 47.98 -7.65
C LYS A 111 42.98 47.51 -8.12
N PRO A 112 43.58 46.50 -7.48
CA PRO A 112 44.82 45.90 -7.95
C PRO A 112 44.59 45.16 -9.28
N LYS A 113 45.60 45.20 -10.17
CA LYS A 113 45.51 44.63 -11.52
C LYS A 113 45.43 43.09 -11.57
N ASN A 114 45.90 42.40 -10.53
CA ASN A 114 46.03 40.94 -10.53
C ASN A 114 44.91 40.23 -9.75
N GLY A 115 44.10 39.44 -10.47
CA GLY A 115 43.34 38.30 -9.95
C GLY A 115 42.10 38.58 -9.09
N VAL A 116 41.71 39.84 -8.91
CA VAL A 116 40.54 40.19 -8.07
C VAL A 116 39.48 40.90 -8.91
N THR A 117 38.35 40.22 -9.11
CA THR A 117 37.11 40.85 -9.59
C THR A 117 36.52 41.66 -8.45
N VAL A 118 36.39 42.97 -8.65
CA VAL A 118 35.73 43.87 -7.69
C VAL A 118 34.33 44.16 -8.19
N THR A 119 33.33 43.97 -7.34
CA THR A 119 31.95 44.36 -7.64
C THR A 119 31.66 45.72 -7.02
N LEU A 120 31.42 46.73 -7.84
CA LEU A 120 31.01 48.06 -7.36
C LEU A 120 29.48 48.13 -7.30
N GLN A 121 28.96 48.71 -6.22
CA GLN A 121 27.54 48.98 -6.03
C GLN A 121 27.29 50.49 -6.09
N PHE A 122 26.36 50.93 -6.93
CA PHE A 122 25.88 52.30 -7.01
C PHE A 122 24.43 52.36 -6.56
N ARG A 123 24.17 52.98 -5.42
CA ARG A 123 22.81 53.20 -4.90
C ARG A 123 22.37 54.61 -5.25
N LEU A 124 21.19 54.76 -5.84
CA LEU A 124 20.62 56.04 -6.22
C LEU A 124 19.15 56.10 -5.82
N ALA A 125 18.75 57.13 -5.08
CA ALA A 125 17.35 57.42 -4.83
C ALA A 125 16.76 58.25 -5.98
N VAL A 126 15.64 57.81 -6.53
CA VAL A 126 14.90 58.44 -7.64
C VAL A 126 13.49 58.78 -7.15
N SER A 127 12.90 59.89 -7.60
CA SER A 127 11.52 60.24 -7.22
C SER A 127 10.49 59.29 -7.82
N GLU A 128 9.40 59.04 -7.08
CA GLU A 128 8.34 58.01 -7.27
C GLU A 128 7.63 57.91 -8.65
N SER A 129 7.99 58.71 -9.65
CA SER A 129 7.26 58.78 -10.94
C SER A 129 8.08 58.45 -12.20
N ALA A 130 9.34 58.02 -12.09
CA ALA A 130 10.15 57.69 -13.26
C ALA A 130 9.96 56.23 -13.72
N GLN A 131 9.40 56.02 -14.91
CA GLN A 131 9.42 54.72 -15.61
C GLN A 131 10.80 54.49 -16.23
N ILE A 132 11.73 53.92 -15.48
CA ILE A 132 13.04 53.49 -15.98
C ILE A 132 12.86 52.13 -16.63
N THR A 133 13.03 52.03 -17.95
CA THR A 133 12.93 50.75 -18.67
C THR A 133 14.32 50.18 -18.91
N LEU A 134 14.50 48.92 -18.51
CA LEU A 134 15.76 48.20 -18.59
C LEU A 134 15.86 47.43 -19.92
N GLN A 135 16.92 47.65 -20.69
CA GLN A 135 17.38 46.71 -21.72
C GLN A 135 18.78 46.22 -21.35
N ALA A 136 18.86 45.42 -20.29
CA ALA A 136 19.99 44.54 -20.09
C ALA A 136 19.75 43.32 -20.99
N SER A 137 20.64 43.11 -21.96
CA SER A 137 20.78 41.79 -22.60
C SER A 137 21.18 40.83 -21.49
N THR A 138 20.19 40.11 -20.98
CA THR A 138 20.35 39.12 -19.92
C THR A 138 21.02 37.91 -20.54
N GLY A 139 22.34 37.86 -20.45
CA GLY A 139 23.06 36.60 -20.56
C GLY A 139 22.71 35.76 -19.34
N ASP A 140 21.81 34.79 -19.52
CA ASP A 140 21.67 33.51 -18.81
C ASP A 140 22.20 33.41 -17.37
N GLY A 141 21.70 34.26 -16.47
CA GLY A 141 21.83 34.07 -15.03
C GLY A 141 20.68 33.23 -14.50
N LEU A 142 20.71 31.91 -14.74
CA LEU A 142 19.69 30.94 -14.30
C LEU A 142 19.88 30.57 -12.81
N PHE A 143 19.56 31.48 -11.89
CA PHE A 143 19.56 31.13 -10.46
C PHE A 143 18.18 30.61 -10.05
N LEU A 144 18.11 29.30 -9.76
CA LEU A 144 16.92 28.67 -9.20
C LEU A 144 16.86 28.94 -7.68
N ARG A 145 15.70 29.36 -7.19
CA ARG A 145 15.45 29.57 -5.76
C ARG A 145 15.38 28.23 -5.04
N GLN A 146 16.27 28.00 -4.06
CA GLN A 146 16.33 26.74 -3.32
C GLN A 146 15.07 26.51 -2.46
N ASP A 147 14.37 27.57 -2.07
CA ASP A 147 13.12 27.56 -1.31
C ASP A 147 11.87 27.32 -2.18
N ALA A 148 11.99 27.37 -3.51
CA ALA A 148 10.87 27.23 -4.43
C ALA A 148 10.66 25.78 -4.94
N CYS A 149 11.42 24.79 -4.46
CA CYS A 149 11.31 23.39 -4.89
C CYS A 149 11.28 23.22 -6.42
N LEU A 150 12.05 24.03 -7.16
CA LEU A 150 12.09 24.03 -8.63
C LEU A 150 10.76 24.45 -9.30
N SER A 151 9.85 25.15 -8.60
CA SER A 151 8.61 25.67 -9.18
C SER A 151 8.86 26.81 -10.19
N ASP A 152 10.01 27.46 -10.06
CA ASP A 152 10.54 28.53 -10.91
C ASP A 152 11.19 28.03 -12.20
N VAL A 153 11.33 26.70 -12.35
CA VAL A 153 11.75 26.09 -13.62
C VAL A 153 10.71 26.39 -14.69
N ARG A 154 11.06 27.30 -15.61
CA ARG A 154 10.22 27.74 -16.73
C ARG A 154 9.72 26.59 -17.59
N ASP A 155 10.59 25.63 -17.89
CA ASP A 155 10.24 24.44 -18.66
C ASP A 155 10.62 23.17 -17.87
N LYS A 156 9.64 22.66 -17.12
CA LYS A 156 9.79 21.45 -16.30
C LYS A 156 10.06 20.22 -17.17
N ALA A 157 9.51 20.15 -18.38
CA ALA A 157 9.70 19.01 -19.28
C ALA A 157 11.14 19.00 -19.82
N GLN A 158 11.67 20.15 -20.21
CA GLN A 158 13.05 20.28 -20.65
C GLN A 158 14.02 20.06 -19.49
N ALA A 159 13.71 20.52 -18.27
CA ALA A 159 14.54 20.23 -17.10
C ALA A 159 14.60 18.72 -16.78
N VAL A 160 13.46 18.02 -16.83
CA VAL A 160 13.42 16.56 -16.67
C VAL A 160 14.21 15.86 -17.78
N ALA A 161 14.17 16.36 -19.02
CA ALA A 161 14.95 15.84 -20.14
C ALA A 161 16.46 16.05 -19.96
N ASN A 162 16.86 17.24 -19.51
CA ASN A 162 18.26 17.56 -19.24
C ASN A 162 18.85 16.77 -18.07
N LEU A 163 18.00 16.38 -17.10
CA LEU A 163 18.38 15.47 -16.01
C LEU A 163 18.40 13.99 -16.43
N GLY A 164 18.07 13.67 -17.68
CA GLY A 164 18.00 12.29 -18.17
C GLY A 164 16.85 11.48 -17.58
N LEU A 165 15.87 12.14 -16.95
CA LEU A 165 14.77 11.51 -16.22
C LEU A 165 13.53 11.24 -17.07
N SER A 166 13.48 11.77 -18.29
CA SER A 166 12.31 11.63 -19.20
C SER A 166 11.95 10.17 -19.52
N GLY A 167 12.93 9.27 -19.53
CA GLY A 167 12.71 7.83 -19.73
C GLY A 167 12.56 7.03 -18.43
N VAL A 168 12.85 7.62 -17.28
CA VAL A 168 12.92 6.90 -15.99
C VAL A 168 11.60 7.06 -15.21
N LEU A 169 11.08 8.27 -15.13
CA LEU A 169 9.87 8.60 -14.36
C LEU A 169 8.59 7.86 -14.82
N PRO A 170 8.29 7.73 -16.13
CA PRO A 170 7.12 6.98 -16.56
C PRO A 170 7.25 5.46 -16.40
N ASN A 171 8.47 4.94 -16.22
CA ASN A 171 8.77 3.51 -16.11
C ASN A 171 8.88 3.00 -14.67
N LEU A 172 9.04 3.87 -13.68
CA LEU A 172 9.09 3.48 -12.26
C LEU A 172 7.77 2.85 -11.79
N CYS A 173 6.65 3.41 -12.24
CA CYS A 173 5.32 2.83 -12.10
C CYS A 173 4.48 3.19 -13.33
N PRO A 174 4.38 2.30 -14.33
CA PRO A 174 3.64 2.60 -15.56
C PRO A 174 2.15 2.83 -15.25
N ALA A 175 1.50 3.68 -16.08
CA ALA A 175 0.06 3.88 -15.97
C ALA A 175 -0.66 2.55 -16.24
N GLY A 176 -1.71 2.26 -15.46
CA GLY A 176 -2.40 0.98 -15.51
C GLY A 176 -1.82 -0.13 -14.62
N ALA A 177 -0.69 0.08 -13.93
CA ALA A 177 -0.24 -0.89 -12.93
C ALA A 177 -1.07 -0.76 -11.64
N PRO A 178 -1.57 -1.88 -11.07
CA PRO A 178 -2.24 -1.86 -9.77
C PRO A 178 -1.22 -1.61 -8.65
N ILE A 179 -1.51 -0.65 -7.78
CA ILE A 179 -0.66 -0.26 -6.66
C ILE A 179 -1.41 -0.56 -5.35
N PRO A 180 -0.83 -1.33 -4.42
CA PRO A 180 -1.41 -1.53 -3.10
C PRO A 180 -1.23 -0.26 -2.25
N TRP A 181 -2.33 0.35 -1.84
CA TRP A 181 -2.39 1.61 -1.11
C TRP A 181 -2.95 1.43 0.30
N PRO A 182 -2.26 1.89 1.37
CA PRO A 182 -2.63 1.59 2.75
C PRO A 182 -3.70 2.52 3.35
N SER A 183 -4.32 3.40 2.56
CA SER A 183 -5.28 4.40 3.04
C SER A 183 -6.56 4.40 2.21
N ASP A 184 -7.67 4.85 2.80
CA ASP A 184 -8.93 5.09 2.10
C ASP A 184 -8.98 6.46 1.40
N VAL A 185 -7.91 7.25 1.51
CA VAL A 185 -7.76 8.55 0.85
C VAL A 185 -6.71 8.44 -0.24
N LEU A 186 -7.04 8.84 -1.47
CA LEU A 186 -6.11 8.82 -2.60
C LEU A 186 -4.91 9.77 -2.35
N PRO A 187 -3.72 9.47 -2.90
CA PRO A 187 -2.56 10.36 -2.78
C PRO A 187 -2.83 11.76 -3.36
N ASP A 188 -3.45 11.80 -4.53
CA ASP A 188 -3.85 13.00 -5.29
C ASP A 188 -4.80 12.59 -6.44
N ASP A 189 -5.25 13.56 -7.24
CA ASP A 189 -6.19 13.38 -8.36
C ASP A 189 -5.61 12.60 -9.56
N SER A 190 -4.32 12.25 -9.56
CA SER A 190 -3.70 11.44 -10.61
C SER A 190 -3.93 9.94 -10.43
N TYR A 191 -4.60 9.53 -9.35
CA TYR A 191 -4.93 8.15 -9.02
C TYR A 191 -6.43 7.91 -8.95
N ALA A 192 -6.84 6.67 -9.17
CA ALA A 192 -8.20 6.20 -8.91
C ALA A 192 -8.20 4.83 -8.25
N PHE A 193 -9.21 4.55 -7.41
CA PHE A 193 -9.45 3.18 -6.92
C PHE A 193 -9.85 2.25 -8.07
N MET A 194 -9.47 0.98 -7.98
CA MET A 194 -9.77 -0.03 -9.00
C MET A 194 -11.07 -0.76 -8.69
N LEU A 195 -12.21 -0.22 -9.17
CA LEU A 195 -13.57 -0.61 -8.75
C LEU A 195 -14.44 -1.11 -9.91
N GLY A 196 -13.88 -1.40 -11.09
CA GLY A 196 -14.68 -1.82 -12.26
C GLY A 196 -15.22 -0.67 -13.11
N GLN A 197 -14.80 0.58 -12.85
CA GLN A 197 -15.34 1.76 -13.52
C GLN A 197 -14.78 1.96 -14.94
N THR A 198 -15.55 2.65 -15.78
CA THR A 198 -15.13 3.10 -17.11
C THR A 198 -14.26 4.36 -17.02
N PHE A 199 -13.45 4.63 -18.06
CA PHE A 199 -12.69 5.87 -18.19
C PHE A 199 -12.65 6.37 -19.65
N ASP A 200 -12.40 7.66 -19.83
CA ASP A 200 -12.22 8.25 -21.17
C ASP A 200 -10.81 7.97 -21.71
N LYS A 201 -10.75 7.18 -22.78
CA LYS A 201 -9.49 6.79 -23.44
C LYS A 201 -8.77 7.96 -24.12
N SER A 202 -9.48 9.03 -24.45
CA SER A 202 -8.91 10.23 -25.08
C SER A 202 -8.21 11.10 -24.05
N VAL A 203 -8.75 11.15 -22.83
CA VAL A 203 -8.17 11.89 -21.70
C VAL A 203 -6.98 11.12 -21.11
N TYR A 204 -7.08 9.79 -21.05
CA TYR A 204 -6.09 8.91 -20.42
C TYR A 204 -5.49 7.89 -21.41
N PRO A 205 -4.65 8.35 -22.37
CA PRO A 205 -4.16 7.51 -23.45
C PRO A 205 -3.17 6.43 -22.97
N LEU A 206 -2.39 6.69 -21.90
CA LEU A 206 -1.46 5.68 -21.37
C LEU A 206 -2.22 4.59 -20.62
N LEU A 207 -3.26 4.96 -19.87
CA LEU A 207 -4.17 4.00 -19.24
C LEU A 207 -4.92 3.17 -20.29
N ALA A 208 -5.36 3.78 -21.40
CA ALA A 208 -6.01 3.07 -22.51
C ALA A 208 -5.10 2.02 -23.17
N ARG A 209 -3.77 2.23 -23.15
CA ARG A 209 -2.80 1.22 -23.61
C ARG A 209 -2.75 0.01 -22.69
N ALA A 210 -2.90 0.21 -21.38
CA ALA A 210 -2.94 -0.87 -20.40
C ALA A 210 -4.31 -1.58 -20.37
N TYR A 211 -5.39 -0.82 -20.49
CA TYR A 211 -6.78 -1.31 -20.51
C TYR A 211 -7.51 -0.86 -21.78
N PRO A 212 -7.31 -1.56 -22.91
CA PRO A 212 -7.96 -1.18 -24.19
C PRO A 212 -9.48 -1.20 -24.16
N SER A 213 -10.08 -1.93 -23.22
CA SER A 213 -11.52 -1.96 -22.97
C SER A 213 -12.08 -0.60 -22.54
N GLY A 214 -11.25 0.30 -22.00
CA GLY A 214 -11.72 1.53 -21.34
C GLY A 214 -12.35 1.26 -19.96
N ILE A 215 -12.07 0.09 -19.36
CA ILE A 215 -12.59 -0.33 -18.07
C ILE A 215 -11.42 -0.69 -17.15
N ILE A 216 -11.36 -0.05 -15.98
CA ILE A 216 -10.41 -0.42 -14.92
C ILE A 216 -10.95 -1.68 -14.24
N PRO A 217 -10.15 -2.75 -14.03
CA PRO A 217 -10.60 -3.95 -13.33
C PRO A 217 -11.10 -3.65 -11.91
N ASP A 218 -12.14 -4.35 -11.45
CA ASP A 218 -12.50 -4.37 -10.02
C ASP A 218 -11.54 -5.30 -9.29
N MET A 219 -10.75 -4.74 -8.36
CA MET A 219 -9.72 -5.47 -7.63
C MET A 219 -10.11 -5.74 -6.17
N ARG A 220 -11.33 -5.36 -5.74
CA ARG A 220 -11.80 -5.65 -4.38
C ARG A 220 -11.94 -7.16 -4.16
N GLY A 221 -11.35 -7.66 -3.09
CA GLY A 221 -11.32 -9.10 -2.78
C GLY A 221 -10.38 -9.93 -3.67
N TRP A 222 -9.73 -9.33 -4.67
CA TRP A 222 -8.85 -10.04 -5.60
C TRP A 222 -7.39 -10.00 -5.17
N THR A 223 -6.71 -11.14 -5.32
CA THR A 223 -5.24 -11.22 -5.18
C THR A 223 -4.58 -11.33 -6.54
N ILE A 224 -3.52 -10.56 -6.77
CA ILE A 224 -2.78 -10.60 -8.04
C ILE A 224 -1.97 -11.90 -8.11
N LYS A 225 -2.23 -12.69 -9.16
CA LYS A 225 -1.48 -13.89 -9.51
C LYS A 225 -0.72 -13.65 -10.81
N GLY A 226 0.58 -13.99 -10.82
CA GLY A 226 1.36 -14.00 -12.05
C GLY A 226 0.69 -14.89 -13.10
N LYS A 227 0.47 -14.35 -14.30
CA LYS A 227 -0.29 -15.05 -15.35
C LYS A 227 0.44 -16.34 -15.77
N PRO A 228 -0.13 -17.53 -15.54
CA PRO A 228 0.46 -18.77 -16.03
C PRO A 228 0.25 -18.91 -17.55
N ALA A 229 0.94 -19.88 -18.16
CA ALA A 229 0.61 -20.33 -19.51
C ALA A 229 -0.85 -20.84 -19.56
N GLY A 230 -1.53 -20.66 -20.69
CA GLY A 230 -2.91 -21.11 -20.89
C GLY A 230 -4.02 -20.22 -20.32
N ARG A 231 -3.68 -19.14 -19.58
CA ARG A 231 -4.65 -18.12 -19.14
C ARG A 231 -4.48 -16.78 -19.87
N ALA A 232 -5.61 -16.09 -20.06
CA ALA A 232 -5.63 -14.73 -20.57
C ALA A 232 -5.24 -13.71 -19.47
N VAL A 233 -4.63 -12.60 -19.87
CA VAL A 233 -4.37 -11.46 -18.98
C VAL A 233 -5.70 -10.91 -18.47
N LEU A 234 -5.78 -10.53 -17.19
CA LEU A 234 -7.00 -10.08 -16.49
C LEU A 234 -8.13 -11.13 -16.37
N SER A 235 -7.89 -12.40 -16.74
CA SER A 235 -8.85 -13.46 -16.42
C SER A 235 -8.96 -13.66 -14.90
N GLN A 236 -10.17 -13.90 -14.40
CA GLN A 236 -10.46 -14.19 -13.00
C GLN A 236 -10.40 -15.70 -12.74
N GLU A 237 -10.06 -16.08 -11.51
CA GLU A 237 -10.07 -17.47 -11.02
C GLU A 237 -10.58 -17.44 -9.59
N MET A 238 -11.69 -18.15 -9.35
CA MET A 238 -12.26 -18.28 -8.01
C MET A 238 -11.34 -19.07 -7.10
N ASP A 239 -11.49 -18.85 -5.79
CA ASP A 239 -10.81 -19.62 -4.78
C ASP A 239 -11.29 -21.09 -4.78
N GLY A 240 -10.44 -21.98 -4.27
CA GLY A 240 -10.76 -23.40 -4.28
C GLY A 240 -9.74 -24.23 -3.52
N ASN A 241 -10.26 -25.18 -2.74
CA ASN A 241 -9.43 -26.14 -2.04
C ASN A 241 -8.79 -27.13 -3.02
N LYS A 242 -7.51 -27.44 -2.78
CA LYS A 242 -6.83 -28.51 -3.52
C LYS A 242 -7.50 -29.85 -3.22
N ALA A 243 -7.66 -30.68 -4.26
CA ALA A 243 -8.15 -32.04 -4.10
C ALA A 243 -7.30 -32.82 -3.07
N HIS A 244 -7.98 -33.44 -2.11
CA HIS A 244 -7.37 -34.22 -1.03
C HIS A 244 -8.36 -35.26 -0.49
N GLY A 245 -7.89 -36.13 0.41
CA GLY A 245 -8.71 -37.12 1.11
C GLY A 245 -8.32 -37.22 2.58
N HIS A 246 -9.10 -37.97 3.35
CA HIS A 246 -8.90 -38.19 4.78
C HIS A 246 -8.93 -39.67 5.12
N THR A 247 -8.15 -40.08 6.12
CA THR A 247 -8.31 -41.40 6.74
C THR A 247 -9.43 -41.34 7.77
N ALA A 248 -10.32 -42.32 7.77
CA ALA A 248 -11.39 -42.45 8.76
C ALA A 248 -11.35 -43.83 9.44
N ARG A 249 -11.85 -43.92 10.68
CA ARG A 249 -11.99 -45.18 11.42
C ARG A 249 -13.33 -45.25 12.14
N ALA A 250 -13.95 -46.42 12.12
CA ALA A 250 -15.06 -46.74 13.00
C ALA A 250 -14.53 -47.35 14.31
N LEU A 251 -15.17 -47.04 15.43
CA LEU A 251 -14.83 -47.64 16.73
C LEU A 251 -15.59 -48.94 16.93
N GLU A 252 -15.01 -49.86 17.69
CA GLU A 252 -15.69 -51.08 18.12
C GLU A 252 -16.89 -50.75 19.00
N THR A 253 -17.98 -51.50 18.83
CA THR A 253 -19.23 -51.33 19.58
C THR A 253 -19.70 -52.67 20.12
N ASP A 254 -19.81 -52.78 21.46
CA ASP A 254 -20.41 -53.93 22.12
C ASP A 254 -21.95 -53.80 22.14
N LEU A 255 -22.65 -54.79 21.60
CA LEU A 255 -24.13 -54.83 21.55
C LEU A 255 -24.76 -55.35 22.87
N GLY A 256 -23.93 -55.82 23.80
CA GLY A 256 -24.30 -56.35 25.11
C GLY A 256 -25.01 -57.70 25.05
N THR A 257 -25.48 -58.17 26.21
CA THR A 257 -26.21 -59.43 26.36
C THR A 257 -27.70 -59.24 26.10
N LYS A 258 -28.34 -60.19 25.40
CA LYS A 258 -29.80 -60.24 25.18
C LYS A 258 -30.37 -61.55 25.71
N THR A 259 -31.58 -61.50 26.27
CA THR A 259 -32.31 -62.69 26.75
C THR A 259 -33.27 -63.16 25.67
N THR A 260 -33.35 -64.48 25.44
CA THR A 260 -34.29 -65.08 24.49
C THR A 260 -35.72 -65.03 25.03
N SER A 261 -36.71 -65.25 24.15
CA SER A 261 -38.08 -65.52 24.59
C SER A 261 -38.15 -66.77 25.47
N HIS A 262 -39.13 -66.82 26.37
CA HIS A 262 -39.42 -68.00 27.19
C HIS A 262 -40.10 -69.09 26.34
N PHE A 263 -39.70 -70.34 26.56
CA PHE A 263 -40.35 -71.52 25.97
C PHE A 263 -40.66 -72.52 27.09
N ASP A 264 -41.91 -72.93 27.19
CA ASP A 264 -42.40 -73.89 28.17
C ASP A 264 -42.68 -75.23 27.49
N TYR A 265 -42.04 -76.30 27.98
CA TYR A 265 -42.29 -77.66 27.51
C TYR A 265 -43.64 -78.23 28.00
N GLY A 266 -44.23 -77.63 29.04
CA GLY A 266 -45.43 -78.11 29.70
C GLY A 266 -45.24 -79.48 30.38
N THR A 267 -46.35 -80.17 30.63
CA THR A 267 -46.33 -81.53 31.20
C THR A 267 -46.09 -82.58 30.12
N LYS A 268 -45.15 -83.50 30.36
CA LYS A 268 -44.90 -84.68 29.51
C LYS A 268 -45.24 -85.95 30.28
N THR A 269 -45.74 -86.96 29.57
CA THR A 269 -46.09 -88.28 30.14
C THR A 269 -45.07 -89.34 29.71
N THR A 270 -44.86 -90.34 30.56
CA THR A 270 -44.01 -91.51 30.25
C THR A 270 -44.80 -92.56 29.49
N SER A 271 -44.13 -93.49 28.80
CA SER A 271 -44.77 -94.70 28.30
C SER A 271 -45.25 -95.59 29.46
N GLU A 272 -46.25 -96.44 29.21
CA GLU A 272 -46.72 -97.43 30.18
C GLU A 272 -45.72 -98.58 30.32
N GLY A 273 -45.54 -99.08 31.56
CA GLY A 273 -44.63 -100.17 31.87
C GLY A 273 -44.65 -100.53 33.35
N GLY A 274 -44.02 -101.64 33.73
CA GLY A 274 -43.94 -102.10 35.11
C GLY A 274 -44.99 -103.15 35.52
N GLU A 275 -45.77 -103.65 34.56
CA GLU A 275 -46.63 -104.83 34.76
C GLU A 275 -45.77 -106.03 35.13
N HIS A 276 -46.09 -106.65 36.27
CA HIS A 276 -45.46 -107.87 36.73
C HIS A 276 -46.44 -108.66 37.60
N VAL A 277 -46.22 -109.96 37.70
CA VAL A 277 -47.02 -110.85 38.55
C VAL A 277 -46.20 -111.27 39.77
N HIS A 278 -46.85 -111.40 40.91
CA HIS A 278 -46.30 -112.04 42.09
C HIS A 278 -46.90 -113.44 42.22
N GLU A 279 -46.07 -114.45 42.47
CA GLU A 279 -46.51 -115.82 42.78
C GLU A 279 -46.19 -116.14 44.24
N PHE A 280 -47.13 -116.74 44.96
CA PHE A 280 -46.93 -117.19 46.34
C PHE A 280 -47.12 -118.72 46.42
N GLY A 281 -46.04 -119.44 46.73
CA GLY A 281 -46.05 -120.87 47.00
C GLY A 281 -45.93 -121.16 48.49
N GLY A 282 -47.06 -121.18 49.22
CA GLY A 282 -47.09 -121.63 50.61
C GLY A 282 -47.25 -123.16 50.68
N ARG A 283 -46.21 -123.89 51.11
CA ARG A 283 -46.36 -125.29 51.52
C ARG A 283 -46.82 -125.33 52.98
N VAL A 284 -48.11 -125.54 53.21
CA VAL A 284 -48.65 -125.72 54.56
C VAL A 284 -48.60 -127.20 54.92
N TRP A 285 -47.86 -127.54 55.98
CA TRP A 285 -47.96 -128.83 56.66
C TRP A 285 -48.86 -128.65 57.88
N SER A 286 -50.08 -129.19 57.85
CA SER A 286 -50.89 -129.36 59.06
C SER A 286 -50.97 -130.86 59.39
N TYR A 287 -50.20 -131.26 60.40
CA TYR A 287 -50.38 -132.53 61.09
C TYR A 287 -51.13 -132.20 62.40
N TRP A 288 -52.38 -132.66 62.50
CA TRP A 288 -53.29 -132.58 63.66
C TRP A 288 -54.06 -131.25 63.83
N GLY A 289 -55.39 -131.34 63.79
CA GLY A 289 -56.29 -130.21 63.64
C GLY A 289 -56.39 -129.30 64.86
N ASP A 290 -56.23 -128.00 64.62
CA ASP A 290 -57.27 -127.01 64.85
C ASP A 290 -57.26 -125.98 63.71
N SER A 291 -58.40 -125.36 63.47
CA SER A 291 -58.66 -124.48 62.33
C SER A 291 -58.73 -123.03 62.79
N ASN A 292 -57.82 -122.19 62.28
CA ASN A 292 -58.13 -120.89 61.65
C ASN A 292 -56.86 -120.26 61.08
N HIS A 293 -56.44 -120.71 59.90
CA HIS A 293 -55.47 -119.97 59.09
C HIS A 293 -56.13 -119.61 57.75
N LEU A 294 -56.26 -118.30 57.48
CA LEU A 294 -56.67 -117.80 56.17
C LEU A 294 -55.53 -118.08 55.19
N SER A 295 -55.68 -119.14 54.41
CA SER A 295 -54.76 -119.55 53.35
C SER A 295 -55.29 -119.02 52.02
N LEU A 296 -54.59 -118.07 51.39
CA LEU A 296 -54.88 -117.67 50.01
C LEU A 296 -54.73 -118.89 49.08
N HIS A 297 -55.84 -119.47 48.63
CA HIS A 297 -55.89 -120.52 47.60
C HIS A 297 -56.01 -119.87 46.21
N VAL A 298 -55.32 -120.42 45.20
CA VAL A 298 -55.42 -119.94 43.82
C VAL A 298 -56.87 -120.11 43.32
N GLY A 299 -57.50 -119.01 42.91
CA GLY A 299 -58.88 -119.02 42.36
C GLY A 299 -60.00 -118.67 43.35
N SER A 300 -59.71 -118.34 44.62
CA SER A 300 -60.74 -117.95 45.60
C SER A 300 -61.13 -116.46 45.57
N GLY A 301 -60.62 -115.68 44.62
CA GLY A 301 -60.98 -114.26 44.45
C GLY A 301 -60.46 -113.30 45.53
N GLU A 302 -59.46 -113.71 46.32
CA GLU A 302 -58.84 -112.84 47.33
C GLU A 302 -57.82 -111.88 46.68
N TRP A 303 -57.96 -110.59 46.96
CA TRP A 303 -57.12 -109.52 46.40
C TRP A 303 -56.01 -109.13 47.38
N THR A 304 -54.78 -108.95 46.88
CA THR A 304 -53.70 -108.34 47.69
C THR A 304 -54.05 -106.90 48.05
N LYS A 305 -53.50 -106.38 49.16
CA LYS A 305 -53.63 -104.94 49.49
C LYS A 305 -52.99 -104.08 48.39
N ALA A 306 -53.49 -102.85 48.21
CA ALA A 306 -52.92 -101.91 47.25
C ALA A 306 -51.46 -101.56 47.61
N GLY A 307 -50.56 -101.74 46.65
CA GLY A 307 -49.13 -101.43 46.74
C GLY A 307 -48.57 -101.05 45.37
N GLY A 308 -47.30 -100.62 45.30
CA GLY A 308 -46.63 -100.32 44.02
C GLY A 308 -46.73 -98.87 43.52
N ARG A 309 -47.43 -97.97 44.23
CA ARG A 309 -47.38 -96.53 43.93
C ARG A 309 -45.98 -96.00 44.22
N HIS A 310 -45.26 -95.63 43.16
CA HIS A 310 -43.93 -95.03 43.24
C HIS A 310 -43.82 -93.88 42.24
N VAL A 311 -42.76 -93.10 42.38
CA VAL A 311 -42.41 -92.01 41.46
C VAL A 311 -40.95 -92.17 41.06
N HIS A 312 -40.63 -91.75 39.84
CA HIS A 312 -39.26 -91.72 39.33
C HIS A 312 -38.77 -90.27 39.24
N THR A 313 -37.48 -90.06 39.44
CA THR A 313 -36.82 -88.78 39.18
C THR A 313 -36.10 -88.85 37.83
N ILE A 314 -36.40 -87.90 36.93
CA ILE A 314 -35.75 -87.80 35.62
C ILE A 314 -35.02 -86.46 35.56
N ASN A 315 -33.70 -86.50 35.33
CA ASN A 315 -32.89 -85.31 35.10
C ASN A 315 -32.76 -85.06 33.59
N ILE A 316 -33.24 -83.91 33.10
CA ILE A 316 -33.23 -83.57 31.66
C ILE A 316 -31.88 -82.95 31.24
N GLY A 317 -31.18 -82.26 32.16
CA GLY A 317 -29.90 -81.61 31.89
C GLY A 317 -30.00 -80.22 31.24
N GLY A 318 -28.86 -79.54 31.12
CA GLY A 318 -28.75 -78.24 30.47
C GLY A 318 -28.53 -78.36 28.97
N HIS A 319 -28.97 -77.36 28.22
CA HIS A 319 -28.70 -77.25 26.78
C HIS A 319 -28.49 -75.79 26.38
N VAL A 320 -27.87 -75.57 25.23
CA VAL A 320 -27.62 -74.25 24.64
C VAL A 320 -27.99 -74.25 23.17
N HIS A 321 -28.27 -73.07 22.62
CA HIS A 321 -28.54 -72.87 21.20
C HIS A 321 -27.51 -71.90 20.61
N THR A 322 -27.25 -72.02 19.31
CA THR A 322 -26.46 -71.06 18.54
C THR A 322 -27.37 -70.22 17.65
N VAL A 323 -27.14 -68.91 17.56
CA VAL A 323 -27.91 -68.00 16.72
C VAL A 323 -26.98 -67.27 15.75
N TRP A 324 -27.32 -67.30 14.46
CA TRP A 324 -26.62 -66.54 13.42
C TRP A 324 -27.21 -65.14 13.30
N ILE A 325 -26.39 -64.10 13.47
CA ILE A 325 -26.82 -62.69 13.41
C ILE A 325 -26.75 -62.13 11.99
N GLY A 326 -25.71 -62.50 11.22
CA GLY A 326 -25.50 -62.04 9.85
C GLY A 326 -24.74 -60.71 9.70
N PRO A 327 -24.30 -60.37 8.46
CA PRO A 327 -23.62 -59.12 8.17
C PRO A 327 -24.59 -57.93 8.18
N HIS A 328 -24.09 -56.76 8.56
CA HIS A 328 -24.81 -55.49 8.48
C HIS A 328 -23.85 -54.35 8.10
N GLY A 329 -24.38 -53.18 7.74
CA GLY A 329 -23.61 -52.00 7.35
C GLY A 329 -24.13 -50.71 7.97
N HIS A 330 -23.40 -49.62 7.74
CA HIS A 330 -23.72 -48.29 8.26
C HIS A 330 -23.64 -47.25 7.14
N VAL A 331 -24.45 -46.20 7.25
CA VAL A 331 -24.33 -45.02 6.39
C VAL A 331 -23.36 -44.05 7.05
N VAL A 332 -22.36 -43.58 6.29
CA VAL A 332 -21.40 -42.57 6.75
C VAL A 332 -21.68 -41.27 6.01
N ILE A 333 -21.90 -40.20 6.76
CA ILE A 333 -22.10 -38.84 6.25
C ILE A 333 -20.91 -38.01 6.73
N VAL A 334 -20.31 -37.25 5.81
CA VAL A 334 -19.27 -36.28 6.11
C VAL A 334 -19.87 -34.91 5.85
N ASP A 335 -20.10 -34.16 6.93
CA ASP A 335 -20.65 -32.81 6.85
C ASP A 335 -19.62 -31.83 6.27
N GLN A 336 -20.11 -30.71 5.75
CA GLN A 336 -19.25 -29.65 5.23
C GLN A 336 -18.47 -28.99 6.37
N ASP A 337 -17.18 -28.75 6.13
CA ASP A 337 -16.30 -28.02 7.04
C ASP A 337 -15.49 -26.97 6.26
N GLY A 338 -15.42 -25.76 6.81
CA GLY A 338 -14.69 -24.64 6.20
C GLY A 338 -15.40 -23.28 6.31
N ASN A 339 -14.71 -22.27 5.79
CA ASN A 339 -15.20 -20.89 5.69
C ASN A 339 -15.87 -20.64 4.32
N PRO A 340 -16.58 -19.51 4.15
CA PRO A 340 -17.15 -19.11 2.86
C PRO A 340 -16.10 -18.91 1.75
N GLU A 341 -14.85 -18.60 2.11
CA GLU A 341 -13.73 -18.40 1.18
C GLU A 341 -12.48 -19.16 1.63
N THR A 342 -11.73 -19.66 0.65
CA THR A 342 -10.40 -20.24 0.85
C THR A 342 -9.36 -19.13 0.91
N THR A 343 -8.85 -18.86 2.11
CA THR A 343 -7.93 -17.73 2.33
C THR A 343 -6.53 -18.19 2.72
N VAL A 344 -5.56 -17.38 2.35
CA VAL A 344 -4.21 -17.38 2.95
C VAL A 344 -4.10 -16.16 3.86
N LYS A 345 -3.14 -16.15 4.80
CA LYS A 345 -2.86 -14.95 5.60
C LYS A 345 -2.65 -13.75 4.67
N ASN A 346 -3.45 -12.72 4.83
CA ASN A 346 -3.46 -11.53 3.98
C ASN A 346 -3.66 -10.27 4.83
N ILE A 347 -3.34 -9.12 4.24
CA ILE A 347 -3.59 -7.79 4.80
C ILE A 347 -4.33 -7.00 3.73
N ALA A 348 -5.40 -6.30 4.11
CA ALA A 348 -6.19 -5.50 3.19
C ALA A 348 -5.44 -4.20 2.82
N PHE A 349 -5.32 -3.97 1.52
CA PHE A 349 -4.87 -2.70 0.92
C PHE A 349 -5.88 -2.31 -0.16
N ASN A 350 -6.07 -1.03 -0.38
CA ASN A 350 -6.86 -0.54 -1.50
C ASN A 350 -6.02 -0.60 -2.78
N TYR A 351 -6.52 -1.24 -3.83
CA TYR A 351 -5.86 -1.16 -5.12
C TYR A 351 -6.20 0.16 -5.81
N ILE A 352 -5.17 0.93 -6.13
CA ILE A 352 -5.27 2.17 -6.91
C ILE A 352 -4.49 2.05 -8.22
N VAL A 353 -4.80 2.90 -9.19
CA VAL A 353 -4.13 2.97 -10.49
C VAL A 353 -3.85 4.41 -10.88
N ARG A 354 -2.71 4.67 -11.52
CA ARG A 354 -2.34 5.99 -12.05
C ARG A 354 -3.05 6.24 -13.39
N LEU A 355 -3.68 7.41 -13.52
CA LEU A 355 -4.57 7.76 -14.64
C LEU A 355 -3.87 8.29 -15.91
N ALA A 356 -2.69 8.91 -15.78
CA ALA A 356 -1.81 9.51 -16.82
C ALA A 356 -2.21 9.53 -18.33
#